data_AF-D1C3L3-F1
#
_entry.id   AF-D1C3L3-F1
#
_cell.length_a   1.000
_cell.length_b   1.000
_cell.length_c   1.000
_cell.angle_alpha   90.00
_cell.angle_beta   90.00
_cell.angle_gamma   90.00
#
_symmetry.space_group_name_H-M   'P 1'
#
loop_
_entity.id
_entity.type
_entity.pdbx_description
1 polymer ?
#
loop_
_entity_poly.entity_id
_entity_poly.type
_entity_poly.pdbx_seq_one_letter_code
_entity_poly.pdbx_strand_id
1 'polypeptide(L)'
;MIEVTERALDELEAIREASNPQPGQGITLVVDDSGDLGLALAWPQEDDQVVERDGQPVIIIPKVLMDPLDGVIIDYQDVPGQEGFTLTRP
;
A
#
# COMPACT_ATOMS: atom_id res chain seq x y z
N MET A 1 8.00 2.98 12.07
CA MET A 1 7.92 1.89 11.09
C MET A 1 6.47 1.76 10.66
N ILE A 2 6.21 1.56 9.37
CA ILE A 2 4.85 1.30 8.88
C ILE A 2 4.69 -0.20 8.73
N GLU A 3 3.62 -0.74 9.30
CA GLU A 3 3.27 -2.15 9.24
C GLU A 3 2.11 -2.36 8.27
N VAL A 4 2.17 -3.43 7.48
CA VAL A 4 1.08 -3.83 6.58
C VAL A 4 0.69 -5.26 6.96
N THR A 5 -0.58 -5.48 7.28
CA THR A 5 -1.06 -6.80 7.67
C THR A 5 -1.08 -7.75 6.47
N GLU A 6 -1.02 -9.06 6.72
CA GLU A 6 -1.16 -10.07 5.66
C GLU A 6 -2.47 -9.91 4.87
N ARG A 7 -3.57 -9.56 5.56
CA ARG A 7 -4.87 -9.32 4.90
C ARG A 7 -4.82 -8.13 3.94
N ALA A 8 -4.16 -7.05 4.35
CA ALA A 8 -3.96 -5.91 3.47
C ALA A 8 -3.06 -6.28 2.30
N LEU A 9 -2.00 -7.07 2.52
CA LEU A 9 -1.13 -7.53 1.43
C LEU A 9 -1.88 -8.43 0.43
N ASP A 10 -2.75 -9.33 0.90
CA ASP A 10 -3.58 -10.18 0.04
C ASP A 10 -4.48 -9.33 -0.87
N GLU A 11 -5.16 -8.34 -0.30
CA GLU A 11 -6.03 -7.45 -1.09
C GLU A 11 -5.22 -6.54 -2.04
N LEU A 12 -4.09 -5.99 -1.58
CA LEU A 12 -3.22 -5.16 -2.42
C LEU A 12 -2.65 -5.96 -3.60
N GLU A 13 -2.33 -7.23 -3.39
CA GLU A 13 -1.90 -8.15 -4.43
C GLU A 13 -3.03 -8.41 -5.44
N ALA A 14 -4.26 -8.65 -4.97
CA ALA A 14 -5.43 -8.80 -5.84
C ALA A 14 -5.71 -7.53 -6.68
N ILE A 15 -5.66 -6.34 -6.04
CA ILE A 15 -5.82 -5.05 -6.72
C ILE A 15 -4.71 -4.83 -7.75
N ARG A 16 -3.46 -5.17 -7.40
CA ARG A 16 -2.30 -5.08 -8.29
C ARG A 16 -2.53 -5.93 -9.52
N GLU A 17 -2.86 -7.22 -9.37
CA GLU A 17 -3.10 -8.13 -10.48
C GLU A 17 -4.25 -7.67 -11.37
N ALA A 18 -5.36 -7.23 -10.78
CA ALA A 18 -6.51 -6.67 -11.51
C ALA A 18 -6.16 -5.40 -12.30
N SER A 19 -5.16 -4.65 -11.83
CA SER A 19 -4.65 -3.44 -12.49
C SER A 19 -3.65 -3.71 -13.62
N ASN A 20 -3.31 -4.98 -13.88
CA ASN A 20 -2.40 -5.44 -14.94
C ASN A 20 -1.05 -4.71 -14.93
N PRO A 21 -0.20 -4.95 -13.92
CA PRO A 21 1.01 -4.19 -13.69
C PRO A 21 2.06 -4.51 -14.75
N GLN A 22 2.90 -3.54 -15.08
CA GLN A 22 4.13 -3.83 -15.82
C GLN A 22 5.12 -4.58 -14.91
N PRO A 23 6.07 -5.35 -15.48
CA PRO A 23 7.08 -6.04 -14.68
C PRO A 23 7.80 -5.08 -13.71
N GLY A 24 7.86 -5.47 -12.44
CA GLY A 24 8.46 -4.68 -11.37
C GLY A 24 7.59 -3.53 -10.82
N GLN A 25 6.34 -3.37 -11.27
CA GLN A 25 5.40 -2.44 -10.64
C GLN A 25 4.69 -3.07 -9.44
N GLY A 26 4.48 -2.25 -8.43
CA GLY A 26 3.65 -2.52 -7.25
C GLY A 26 2.58 -1.45 -7.05
N ILE A 27 1.73 -1.63 -6.04
CA ILE A 27 0.82 -0.59 -5.57
C ILE A 27 1.61 0.45 -4.80
N THR A 28 1.31 1.73 -4.97
CA THR A 28 1.89 2.82 -4.20
C THR A 28 0.81 3.70 -3.58
N LEU A 29 1.11 4.21 -2.39
CA LEU A 29 0.30 5.23 -1.74
C LEU A 29 0.54 6.58 -2.40
N VAL A 30 -0.54 7.23 -2.84
CA VAL A 30 -0.51 8.60 -3.36
C VAL A 30 -1.39 9.48 -2.50
N VAL A 31 -1.03 10.75 -2.39
CA VAL A 31 -1.89 11.77 -1.77
C VAL A 31 -2.39 12.67 -2.89
N ASP A 32 -3.70 12.86 -2.99
CA ASP A 32 -4.29 13.75 -3.98
C ASP A 32 -4.28 15.22 -3.52
N ASP A 33 -4.76 16.12 -4.39
CA ASP A 33 -4.80 17.57 -4.11
C ASP A 33 -5.73 17.93 -2.93
N SER A 34 -6.63 17.03 -2.53
CA SER A 34 -7.51 17.20 -1.37
C SER A 34 -6.84 16.75 -0.07
N GLY A 35 -5.68 16.08 -0.17
CA GLY A 35 -4.98 15.48 0.96
C GLY A 35 -5.43 14.06 1.27
N ASP A 36 -6.27 13.46 0.42
CA ASP A 36 -6.78 12.11 0.61
C ASP A 36 -5.76 11.07 0.10
N LEU A 37 -5.65 9.96 0.83
CA LEU A 37 -4.80 8.84 0.42
C LEU A 37 -5.52 7.98 -0.63
N GLY A 38 -4.80 7.68 -1.70
CA GLY A 38 -5.23 6.79 -2.77
C GLY A 38 -4.16 5.75 -3.12
N LEU A 39 -4.50 4.89 -4.09
CA LEU A 39 -3.64 3.83 -4.60
C LEU A 39 -3.34 4.05 -6.09
N ALA A 40 -2.11 3.81 -6.50
CA ALA A 40 -1.69 3.83 -7.91
C ALA A 40 -0.67 2.71 -8.20
N LEU A 41 -0.36 2.46 -9.47
CA LEU A 41 0.78 1.60 -9.85
C LEU A 41 2.05 2.45 -10.00
N ALA A 42 3.16 1.97 -9.44
CA ALA A 42 4.47 2.59 -9.61
C ALA A 42 5.60 1.57 -9.56
N TRP A 43 6.78 1.99 -10.04
CA TRP A 43 8.04 1.31 -9.73
C TRP A 43 8.61 1.88 -8.43
N PRO A 44 9.25 1.05 -7.59
CA PRO A 44 9.96 1.54 -6.42
C PRO A 44 11.02 2.58 -6.81
N GLN A 45 11.13 3.64 -6.01
CA GLN A 45 12.22 4.60 -6.09
C GLN A 45 13.24 4.39 -4.97
N GLU A 46 14.34 5.13 -5.04
CA GLU A 46 15.34 5.16 -3.99
C GLU A 46 14.70 5.62 -2.67
N ASP A 47 15.03 4.92 -1.58
CA ASP A 47 14.53 5.15 -0.21
C ASP A 47 13.04 4.85 0.03
N ASP A 48 12.31 4.30 -0.93
CA ASP A 48 10.95 3.82 -0.67
C ASP A 48 10.99 2.59 0.24
N GLN A 49 10.02 2.48 1.14
CA GLN A 49 9.78 1.23 1.86
C GLN A 49 8.96 0.32 0.96
N VAL A 50 9.53 -0.82 0.58
CA VAL A 50 8.89 -1.80 -0.31
C VAL A 50 8.59 -3.07 0.47
N VAL A 51 7.36 -3.55 0.36
CA VAL A 51 6.99 -4.90 0.80
C VAL A 51 6.82 -5.75 -0.44
N GLU A 52 7.58 -6.85 -0.50
CA GLU A 52 7.60 -7.78 -1.63
C GLU A 52 6.98 -9.12 -1.26
N ARG A 53 6.36 -9.78 -2.24
CA ARG A 53 5.98 -11.20 -2.19
C ARG A 53 6.48 -11.87 -3.46
N ASP A 54 7.07 -13.06 -3.32
CA ASP A 54 7.65 -13.83 -4.43
C ASP A 54 8.62 -13.03 -5.33
N GLY A 55 9.36 -12.09 -4.73
CA GLY A 55 10.31 -11.22 -5.43
C GLY A 55 9.65 -10.17 -6.33
N GLN A 56 8.36 -9.85 -6.11
CA GLN A 56 7.65 -8.76 -6.76
C GLN A 56 7.16 -7.73 -5.73
N PRO A 57 7.23 -6.43 -6.03
CA PRO A 57 6.65 -5.39 -5.18
C PRO A 57 5.12 -5.55 -5.08
N VAL A 58 4.61 -5.62 -3.85
CA VAL A 58 3.17 -5.59 -3.56
C VAL A 58 2.76 -4.16 -3.23
N ILE A 59 3.39 -3.58 -2.21
CA ILE A 59 3.18 -2.18 -1.81
C ILE A 59 4.50 -1.43 -1.69
N ILE A 60 4.47 -0.19 -2.16
CA ILE A 60 5.54 0.79 -2.19
C ILE A 60 5.05 1.99 -1.40
N ILE A 61 5.71 2.28 -0.29
CA ILE A 61 5.44 3.45 0.52
C ILE A 61 6.49 4.50 0.16
N PRO A 62 6.07 5.60 -0.50
CA PRO A 62 6.99 6.67 -0.85
C PRO A 62 7.70 7.22 0.38
N LYS A 63 8.99 7.55 0.24
CA LYS A 63 9.78 8.19 1.31
C LYS A 63 9.04 9.36 1.98
N VAL A 64 8.35 10.18 1.20
CA VAL A 64 7.61 11.36 1.69
C VAL A 64 6.46 11.01 2.62
N LEU A 65 5.98 9.77 2.60
CA LEU A 65 4.93 9.24 3.47
C LEU A 65 5.49 8.44 4.65
N MET A 66 6.80 8.20 4.73
CA MET A 66 7.38 7.46 5.85
C MET A 66 7.22 8.19 7.18
N ASP A 67 7.54 9.49 7.26
CA ASP A 67 7.38 10.25 8.51
C ASP A 67 5.90 10.46 8.89
N PRO A 68 4.99 10.86 7.98
CA PRO A 68 3.57 11.03 8.32
C PRO A 68 2.87 9.74 8.75
N LEU A 69 3.31 8.58 8.23
CA LEU A 69 2.72 7.28 8.53
C LEU A 69 3.53 6.50 9.58
N ASP A 70 4.55 7.09 10.20
CA ASP A 70 5.35 6.41 11.19
C ASP A 70 4.48 5.84 12.33
N GLY A 71 4.59 4.52 12.56
CA GLY A 71 3.81 3.79 13.57
C GLY A 71 2.39 3.41 13.13
N VAL A 72 2.01 3.65 11.87
CA VAL A 72 0.71 3.25 11.33
C VAL A 72 0.71 1.77 10.95
N ILE A 73 -0.40 1.10 11.24
CA ILE A 73 -0.76 -0.22 10.72
C ILE A 73 -1.78 -0.04 9.59
N ILE A 74 -1.42 -0.50 8.40
CA ILE A 74 -2.28 -0.62 7.23
C ILE A 74 -2.93 -1.99 7.26
N ASP A 75 -4.26 -2.04 7.40
CA ASP A 75 -5.04 -3.27 7.43
C ASP A 75 -6.20 -3.20 6.43
N TYR A 76 -6.72 -4.36 6.03
CA TYR A 76 -7.91 -4.47 5.21
C TYR A 76 -9.03 -5.15 6.00
N GLN A 77 -10.19 -4.51 6.03
CA GLN A 77 -11.40 -5.08 6.62
C GLN A 77 -12.28 -5.58 5.49
N ASP A 78 -12.63 -6.87 5.55
CA ASP A 78 -13.57 -7.52 4.62
C ASP A 78 -14.83 -7.92 5.40
N VAL A 79 -15.48 -6.90 5.98
CA VAL A 79 -16.75 -7.06 6.69
C VAL A 79 -17.84 -6.45 5.81
N PRO A 80 -18.96 -7.16 5.53
CA PRO A 80 -20.02 -6.65 4.69
C PRO A 80 -20.49 -5.24 5.07
N GLY A 81 -20.35 -4.27 4.15
CA GLY A 81 -20.69 -2.86 4.34
C GLY A 81 -19.63 -2.00 5.04
N GLN A 82 -18.46 -2.56 5.33
CA GLN A 82 -17.29 -1.88 5.89
C GLN A 82 -16.00 -2.29 5.15
N GLU A 83 -16.14 -2.77 3.93
CA GLU A 83 -15.00 -3.21 3.12
C GLU A 83 -14.08 -2.04 2.82
N GLY A 84 -12.80 -2.18 3.14
CA GLY A 84 -11.84 -1.14 2.87
C GLY A 84 -10.55 -1.21 3.66
N PHE A 85 -9.58 -0.41 3.20
CA PHE A 85 -8.33 -0.19 3.91
C PHE A 85 -8.54 0.71 5.10
N THR A 86 -7.85 0.38 6.19
CA THR A 86 -7.85 1.17 7.42
C THR A 86 -6.42 1.49 7.83
N LEU A 87 -6.25 2.68 8.41
CA LEU A 87 -5.00 3.15 8.94
C LEU A 87 -5.20 3.38 10.44
N THR A 88 -4.47 2.63 11.26
CA THR A 88 -4.58 2.74 12.71
C THR A 88 -3.24 3.06 13.33
N ARG A 89 -3.24 3.88 14.38
CA ARG A 89 -2.07 4.10 15.24
C ARG A 89 -2.34 3.45 16.60
N PRO A 90 -1.45 2.59 17.09
CA PRO A 90 -1.57 1.99 18.42
C PRO A 90 -1.40 3.02 19.55
#